data_AF-A0AA39QF68-F1
#
_entry.id   AF-A0AA39QF68-F1
#
_cell.length_a   1.000
_cell.length_b   1.000
_cell.length_c   1.000
_cell.angle_alpha   90.00
_cell.angle_beta   90.00
_cell.angle_gamma   90.00
#
_symmetry.space_group_name_H-M   'P 1'
#
loop_
_entity.id
_entity.type
_entity.pdbx_description
1 polymer ?
#
loop_
_entity_poly.entity_id
_entity_poly.type
_entity_poly.pdbx_seq_one_letter_code
_entity_poly.pdbx_strand_id
1 'polypeptide(L)'
;MPASVGRPRKYNSLDEQRQAHAESSAKSYARNKTRINKRRQRKYRAANPPSQVSTAPTHQNISQPKQVVKSLTKRLLDRAHAKNTEFMTLIDRSPCKYAEGLYLRFMETVTQRTPRGDDDELCQELLKIGELIKDVTTFEDRILNAAGIGDDLAEAQQIREGIQEVE
;
A
#
# COMPACT_ATOMS: atom_id res chain seq x y z
N MET A 1 31.81 -50.12 -27.73
CA MET A 1 31.56 -48.67 -27.62
C MET A 1 31.08 -48.38 -26.20
N PRO A 2 31.92 -47.90 -25.27
CA PRO A 2 31.45 -47.55 -23.92
C PRO A 2 30.58 -46.29 -23.97
N ALA A 3 29.46 -46.34 -23.25
CA ALA A 3 28.50 -45.23 -23.17
C ALA A 3 29.16 -43.99 -22.55
N SER A 4 29.03 -42.85 -23.25
CA SER A 4 29.38 -41.53 -22.76
C SER A 4 28.65 -41.26 -21.43
N VAL A 5 29.40 -41.18 -20.34
CA VAL A 5 28.86 -40.83 -19.03
C VAL A 5 28.53 -39.34 -19.07
N GLY A 6 27.23 -39.03 -19.22
CA GLY A 6 26.74 -37.67 -19.24
C GLY A 6 27.10 -36.90 -17.97
N ARG A 7 27.24 -35.57 -18.09
CA ARG A 7 27.64 -34.69 -16.98
C ARG A 7 26.71 -34.90 -15.77
N PRO A 8 27.25 -35.12 -14.55
CA PRO A 8 26.45 -35.33 -13.35
C PRO A 8 25.45 -34.19 -13.14
N ARG A 9 24.21 -34.53 -12.79
CA ARG A 9 23.20 -33.54 -12.42
C ARG A 9 23.65 -32.80 -11.16
N LYS A 10 23.49 -31.48 -11.18
CA LYS A 10 23.91 -30.59 -10.08
C LYS A 10 23.08 -30.75 -8.80
N TYR A 11 21.84 -31.21 -8.93
CA TYR A 11 20.91 -31.43 -7.82
C TYR A 11 20.30 -32.81 -7.96
N ASN A 12 20.11 -33.49 -6.83
CA ASN A 12 19.60 -34.85 -6.76
C ASN A 12 18.07 -34.90 -6.58
N SER A 13 17.45 -33.79 -6.15
CA SER A 13 16.00 -33.65 -6.02
C SER A 13 15.50 -32.28 -6.49
N LEU A 14 14.19 -32.21 -6.78
CA LEU A 14 13.52 -30.95 -7.12
C LEU A 14 13.46 -29.98 -5.94
N ASP A 15 13.43 -30.49 -4.71
CA ASP A 15 13.41 -29.67 -3.50
C ASP A 15 14.78 -29.02 -3.24
N GLU A 16 15.86 -29.78 -3.45
CA GLU A 16 17.23 -29.27 -3.38
C GLU A 16 17.48 -28.18 -4.43
N GLN A 17 16.96 -28.38 -5.64
CA GLN A 17 17.01 -27.36 -6.68
C GLN A 17 16.25 -26.09 -6.28
N ARG A 18 15.02 -26.21 -5.75
CA ARG A 18 14.22 -25.06 -5.31
C ARG A 18 14.91 -24.29 -4.19
N GLN A 19 15.46 -24.98 -3.20
CA GLN A 19 16.16 -24.36 -2.07
C GLN A 19 17.42 -23.62 -2.53
N ALA A 20 18.23 -24.24 -3.38
CA ALA A 20 19.42 -23.60 -3.95
C ALA A 20 19.07 -22.34 -4.77
N HIS A 21 17.96 -22.38 -5.53
CA HIS A 21 17.45 -21.21 -6.25
C HIS A 21 16.97 -20.11 -5.31
N ALA A 22 16.23 -20.44 -4.25
CA ALA A 22 15.76 -19.49 -3.25
C ALA A 22 16.93 -18.79 -2.55
N GLU A 23 17.93 -19.54 -2.10
CA GLU A 23 19.12 -18.99 -1.45
C GLU A 23 19.96 -18.12 -2.38
N SER A 24 20.17 -18.55 -3.62
CA SER A 24 20.89 -17.77 -4.63
C SER A 24 20.16 -16.46 -4.94
N SER A 25 18.84 -16.53 -5.07
CA SER A 25 17.99 -15.36 -5.30
C SER A 25 18.02 -14.40 -4.11
N ALA A 26 17.94 -14.91 -2.88
CA ALA A 26 18.06 -14.12 -1.66
C ALA A 26 19.42 -13.41 -1.56
N LYS A 27 20.53 -14.13 -1.82
CA LYS A 27 21.89 -13.55 -1.84
C LYS A 27 22.03 -12.47 -2.93
N SER A 28 21.51 -12.73 -4.12
CA SER A 28 21.51 -11.77 -5.23
C SER A 28 20.68 -10.53 -4.91
N TYR A 29 19.50 -10.71 -4.32
CA TYR A 29 18.63 -9.61 -3.91
C TYR A 29 19.29 -8.78 -2.81
N ALA A 30 19.86 -9.41 -1.78
CA ALA A 30 20.57 -8.71 -0.71
C ALA A 30 21.71 -7.83 -1.24
N ARG A 31 22.52 -8.34 -2.20
CA ARG A 31 23.59 -7.57 -2.85
C ARG A 31 23.06 -6.41 -3.68
N ASN A 32 21.90 -6.57 -4.32
CA ASN A 32 21.34 -5.59 -5.24
C ASN A 32 20.24 -4.70 -4.66
N LYS A 33 19.87 -4.90 -3.39
CA LYS A 33 18.69 -4.28 -2.74
C LYS A 33 18.69 -2.76 -2.90
N THR A 34 19.83 -2.12 -2.61
CA THR A 34 19.99 -0.67 -2.72
C THR A 34 19.79 -0.16 -4.15
N ARG A 35 20.37 -0.85 -5.14
CA ARG A 35 20.23 -0.51 -6.57
C ARG A 35 18.80 -0.68 -7.06
N ILE A 36 18.15 -1.78 -6.67
CA ILE A 36 16.75 -2.06 -7.01
C ILE A 36 15.85 -0.97 -6.43
N ASN A 37 16.02 -0.63 -5.14
CA ASN A 37 15.25 0.40 -4.47
C ASN A 37 15.46 1.78 -5.12
N LYS A 38 16.71 2.16 -5.42
CA LYS A 38 17.02 3.43 -6.10
C LYS A 38 16.38 3.51 -7.49
N ARG A 39 16.41 2.43 -8.27
CA ARG A 39 15.77 2.36 -9.59
C ARG A 39 14.24 2.50 -9.47
N ARG A 40 13.63 1.82 -8.50
CA ARG A 40 12.18 1.91 -8.25
C ARG A 40 11.77 3.31 -7.81
N GLN A 41 12.51 3.93 -6.89
CA GLN A 41 12.27 5.30 -6.44
C GLN A 41 12.31 6.30 -7.60
N ARG A 42 13.29 6.15 -8.51
CA ARG A 42 13.36 6.97 -9.74
C ARG A 42 12.14 6.76 -10.64
N LYS A 43 11.72 5.51 -10.85
CA LYS A 43 10.54 5.19 -11.68
C LYS A 43 9.27 5.79 -11.07
N TYR A 44 9.10 5.70 -9.76
CA TYR A 44 7.96 6.29 -9.05
C TYR A 44 7.94 7.82 -9.18
N ARG A 45 9.07 8.51 -8.93
CA ARG A 45 9.16 9.97 -9.10
C ARG A 45 8.92 10.43 -10.55
N ALA A 46 9.27 9.60 -11.53
CA ALA A 46 8.99 9.88 -12.94
C ALA A 46 7.50 9.69 -13.28
N ALA A 47 6.82 8.73 -12.64
CA ALA A 47 5.39 8.48 -12.82
C ALA A 47 4.52 9.51 -12.07
N ASN A 48 4.98 9.95 -10.90
CA ASN A 48 4.31 10.91 -10.03
C ASN A 48 5.19 12.15 -9.85
N PRO A 49 5.37 12.98 -10.88
CA PRO A 49 6.09 14.23 -10.75
C PRO A 49 5.37 15.10 -9.70
N PRO A 50 6.10 15.73 -8.77
CA PRO A 50 5.47 16.61 -7.80
C PRO A 50 4.74 17.72 -8.55
N SER A 51 3.44 17.84 -8.32
CA SER A 51 2.64 19.00 -8.76
C SER A 51 3.38 20.26 -8.30
N GLN A 52 3.59 21.20 -9.21
CA GLN A 52 4.36 22.41 -8.99
C GLN A 52 3.71 23.28 -7.90
N VAL A 53 3.99 22.96 -6.64
CA VAL A 53 3.86 23.91 -5.54
C VAL A 53 5.28 24.37 -5.23
N SER A 54 5.61 25.54 -5.78
CA SER A 54 6.87 26.25 -5.54
C SER A 54 7.25 26.24 -4.06
N THR A 55 8.27 25.47 -3.71
CA THR A 55 9.23 25.82 -2.66
C THR A 55 10.59 25.19 -3.00
N ALA A 56 11.61 26.04 -2.98
CA ALA A 56 13.06 25.86 -3.14
C ALA A 56 13.67 24.45 -3.30
N PRO A 57 14.76 24.31 -4.10
CA PRO A 57 15.46 23.05 -4.31
C PRO A 57 16.29 22.72 -3.06
N THR A 58 15.67 22.08 -2.07
CA THR A 58 16.42 21.51 -0.96
C THR A 58 16.92 20.14 -1.39
N HIS A 59 18.03 20.14 -2.13
CA HIS A 59 18.94 19.00 -2.23
C HIS A 59 19.54 18.70 -0.85
N GLN A 60 18.72 18.24 0.08
CA GLN A 60 19.18 17.67 1.33
C GLN A 60 19.15 16.15 1.19
N ASN A 61 20.25 15.63 0.67
CA ASN A 61 20.82 14.36 1.14
C ASN A 61 21.21 14.55 2.62
N ILE A 62 20.23 14.81 3.49
CA ILE A 62 20.41 14.57 4.91
C ILE A 62 20.14 13.08 5.03
N SER A 63 21.22 12.31 5.13
CA SER A 63 21.21 11.02 5.80
C SER A 63 20.63 11.26 7.20
N GLN A 64 19.30 11.33 7.31
CA GLN A 64 18.66 11.46 8.60
C GLN A 64 19.10 10.26 9.43
N PRO A 65 19.41 10.45 10.72
CA PRO A 65 19.79 9.34 11.58
C PRO A 65 18.74 8.24 11.46
N LYS A 66 19.15 6.99 11.25
CA LYS A 66 18.23 5.85 11.07
C LYS A 66 17.16 5.78 12.18
N GLN A 67 17.47 6.27 13.39
CA GLN A 67 16.51 6.40 14.49
C GLN A 67 15.40 7.43 14.24
N VAL A 68 15.72 8.60 13.67
CA VAL A 68 14.74 9.64 13.36
C VAL A 68 13.75 9.13 12.31
N VAL A 69 14.27 8.50 11.25
CA VAL A 69 13.45 7.88 10.18
C VAL A 69 12.53 6.79 10.74
N LYS A 70 13.06 5.88 11.57
CA LYS A 70 12.25 4.84 12.23
C LYS A 70 11.17 5.42 13.15
N SER A 71 11.48 6.49 13.88
CA SER A 71 10.50 7.15 14.76
C SER A 71 9.39 7.85 13.97
N LEU A 72 9.70 8.30 12.75
CA LEU A 72 8.76 8.97 11.86
C LEU A 72 7.87 7.93 11.17
N THR A 73 8.44 6.85 10.61
CA THR A 73 7.64 5.81 9.96
C THR A 73 6.70 5.12 10.94
N LYS A 74 7.17 4.80 12.15
CA LYS A 74 6.30 4.29 13.21
C LYS A 74 5.12 5.22 13.49
N ARG A 75 5.36 6.53 13.65
CA ARG A 75 4.29 7.51 13.89
C ARG A 75 3.30 7.63 12.73
N LEU A 76 3.76 7.49 11.49
CA LEU A 76 2.90 7.50 10.31
C LEU A 76 2.05 6.22 10.23
N LEU A 77 2.64 5.09 10.59
CA LEU A 77 1.97 3.79 10.64
C LEU A 77 0.91 3.75 11.75
N ASP A 78 1.22 4.26 12.94
CA ASP A 78 0.26 4.42 14.04
C ASP A 78 -0.94 5.28 13.62
N ARG A 79 -0.71 6.33 12.81
CA ARG A 79 -1.78 7.17 12.25
C ARG A 79 -2.60 6.44 11.19
N ALA A 80 -1.97 5.65 10.34
CA ALA A 80 -2.69 4.82 9.37
C ALA A 80 -3.59 3.79 10.08
N HIS A 81 -3.10 3.16 11.15
CA HIS A 81 -3.90 2.26 12.00
C HIS A 81 -5.06 2.98 12.70
N ALA A 82 -4.83 4.20 13.19
CA ALA A 82 -5.91 5.01 13.76
C ALA A 82 -7.01 5.29 12.72
N LYS A 83 -6.64 5.63 11.47
CA LYS A 83 -7.59 5.81 10.38
C LYS A 83 -8.31 4.53 9.98
N ASN A 84 -7.61 3.39 9.97
CA ASN A 84 -8.25 2.08 9.77
C ASN A 84 -9.27 1.76 10.88
N THR A 85 -8.95 2.12 12.13
CA THR A 85 -9.86 1.91 13.27
C THR A 85 -11.09 2.81 13.16
N GLU A 86 -10.90 4.08 12.76
CA GLU A 86 -11.98 5.02 12.47
C GLU A 86 -12.89 4.46 11.36
N PHE A 87 -12.30 3.97 10.27
CA PHE A 87 -13.02 3.31 9.18
C PHE A 87 -13.82 2.10 9.65
N MET A 88 -13.17 1.16 10.34
CA MET A 88 -13.83 -0.05 10.87
C MET A 88 -14.96 0.26 11.85
N THR A 89 -14.90 1.40 12.55
CA THR A 89 -15.96 1.87 13.43
C THR A 89 -17.12 2.46 12.62
N LEU A 90 -16.82 3.23 11.56
CA LEU A 90 -17.81 3.79 10.64
C LEU A 90 -18.67 2.68 10.00
N ILE A 91 -18.03 1.60 9.54
CA ILE A 91 -18.71 0.50 8.85
C ILE A 91 -19.23 -0.60 9.78
N ASP A 92 -19.21 -0.40 11.11
CA ASP A 92 -19.53 -1.41 12.12
C ASP A 92 -18.87 -2.78 11.85
N ARG A 93 -17.60 -2.75 11.44
CA ARG A 93 -16.78 -3.91 11.05
C ARG A 93 -17.36 -4.79 9.94
N SER A 94 -18.35 -4.30 9.18
CA SER A 94 -18.98 -5.04 8.11
C SER A 94 -19.33 -4.13 6.94
N PRO A 95 -18.47 -4.10 5.90
CA PRO A 95 -18.69 -3.29 4.69
C PRO A 95 -20.05 -3.56 4.04
N CYS A 96 -20.43 -4.84 3.97
CA CYS A 96 -21.68 -5.25 3.35
C CYS A 96 -22.91 -4.74 4.11
N LYS A 97 -22.91 -4.84 5.45
CA LYS A 97 -24.03 -4.34 6.27
C LYS A 97 -24.12 -2.82 6.22
N TYR A 98 -22.97 -2.16 6.17
CA TYR A 98 -22.91 -0.71 6.03
C TYR A 98 -23.53 -0.25 4.70
N ALA A 99 -23.11 -0.87 3.58
CA ALA A 99 -23.66 -0.60 2.25
C ALA A 99 -25.16 -0.93 2.15
N GLU A 100 -25.60 -2.05 2.74
CA GLU A 100 -27.02 -2.42 2.81
C GLU A 100 -27.84 -1.38 3.59
N GLY A 101 -27.33 -0.92 4.75
CA GLY A 101 -27.97 0.12 5.53
C GLY A 101 -28.02 1.48 4.82
N LEU A 102 -27.02 1.82 4.02
CA LEU A 102 -27.05 3.01 3.17
C LEU A 102 -28.07 2.88 2.05
N TYR A 103 -28.11 1.72 1.40
CA TYR A 103 -29.08 1.45 0.34
C TYR A 103 -30.52 1.52 0.86
N LEU A 104 -30.80 0.94 2.02
CA LEU A 104 -32.13 1.00 2.63
C LEU A 104 -32.55 2.44 2.96
N ARG A 105 -31.66 3.23 3.57
CA ARG A 105 -31.91 4.67 3.83
C ARG A 105 -32.16 5.46 2.56
N PHE A 106 -31.35 5.23 1.52
CA PHE A 106 -31.57 5.83 0.21
C PHE A 106 -32.95 5.45 -0.36
N MET A 107 -33.35 4.19 -0.29
CA MET A 107 -34.64 3.73 -0.78
C MET A 107 -35.83 4.35 -0.05
N GLU A 108 -35.69 4.76 1.22
CA GLU A 108 -36.72 5.50 1.96
C GLU A 108 -36.97 6.90 1.39
N THR A 109 -35.96 7.50 0.73
CA THR A 109 -36.07 8.82 0.08
C THR A 109 -36.71 8.76 -1.32
N VAL A 110 -36.78 7.56 -1.90
CA VAL A 110 -37.39 7.33 -3.21
C VAL A 110 -38.90 7.33 -3.07
N THR A 111 -39.55 8.38 -3.57
CA THR A 111 -41.01 8.51 -3.55
C THR A 111 -41.55 8.67 -4.97
N GLN A 112 -42.88 8.57 -5.13
CA GLN A 112 -43.52 8.90 -6.42
C GLN A 112 -43.23 10.34 -6.89
N ARG A 113 -42.93 11.26 -5.96
CA ARG A 113 -42.59 12.66 -6.26
C ARG A 113 -41.09 12.86 -6.51
N THR A 114 -40.25 12.01 -5.92
CA THR A 114 -38.79 12.01 -6.05
C THR A 114 -38.30 10.62 -6.46
N PRO A 115 -38.55 10.21 -7.73
CA PRO A 115 -38.27 8.84 -8.19
C PRO A 115 -36.78 8.51 -8.25
N ARG A 116 -35.91 9.51 -8.15
CA ARG A 116 -34.45 9.33 -8.06
C ARG A 116 -33.94 9.19 -6.63
N GLY A 117 -34.75 9.49 -5.62
CA GLY A 117 -34.27 9.61 -4.24
C GLY A 117 -33.52 10.92 -3.99
N ASP A 118 -33.02 11.05 -2.75
CA ASP A 118 -32.09 12.09 -2.32
C ASP A 118 -30.70 11.47 -2.18
N ASP A 119 -29.78 11.89 -3.05
CA ASP A 119 -28.44 11.33 -3.17
C ASP A 119 -27.45 12.01 -2.20
N ASP A 120 -27.88 13.05 -1.47
CA ASP A 120 -26.98 13.86 -0.64
C ASP A 120 -26.36 13.04 0.49
N GLU A 121 -27.11 12.12 1.10
CA GLU A 121 -26.59 11.23 2.16
C GLU A 121 -25.54 10.25 1.61
N LEU A 122 -25.79 9.66 0.43
CA LEU A 122 -24.81 8.79 -0.24
C LEU A 122 -23.54 9.57 -0.61
N CYS A 123 -23.69 10.78 -1.15
CA CYS A 123 -22.57 11.64 -1.49
C CYS A 123 -21.72 11.98 -0.26
N GLN A 124 -22.35 12.30 0.87
CA GLN A 124 -21.65 12.61 2.12
C GLN A 124 -20.87 11.41 2.65
N GLU A 125 -21.42 10.20 2.58
CA GLU A 125 -20.73 9.00 3.06
C GLU A 125 -19.58 8.59 2.14
N LEU A 126 -19.75 8.71 0.82
CA LEU A 126 -18.67 8.51 -0.14
C LEU A 126 -17.54 9.53 0.08
N LEU A 127 -17.87 10.79 0.39
CA LEU A 127 -16.86 11.81 0.71
C LEU A 127 -16.05 11.43 1.95
N LYS A 128 -16.70 10.95 3.02
CA LYS A 128 -16.00 10.51 4.25
C LYS A 128 -15.04 9.35 3.97
N ILE A 129 -15.49 8.34 3.22
CA ILE A 129 -14.63 7.20 2.84
C ILE A 129 -13.46 7.68 1.97
N GLY A 130 -13.73 8.56 1.00
CA GLY A 130 -12.70 9.13 0.14
C GLY A 130 -11.63 9.93 0.91
N GLU A 131 -12.03 10.67 1.94
CA GLU A 131 -11.09 11.37 2.83
C GLU A 131 -10.18 10.41 3.59
N LEU A 132 -10.73 9.29 4.10
CA LEU A 132 -9.94 8.26 4.77
C LEU A 132 -8.91 7.61 3.84
N ILE A 133 -9.31 7.27 2.61
CA ILE A 133 -8.40 6.72 1.59
C ILE A 133 -7.28 7.72 1.28
N LYS A 134 -7.62 9.00 1.12
CA LYS A 134 -6.65 10.07 0.82
C LYS A 134 -5.65 10.26 1.96
N ASP A 135 -6.09 10.20 3.20
CA ASP A 135 -5.22 10.31 4.38
C ASP A 135 -4.24 9.14 4.45
N VAL A 136 -4.72 7.90 4.28
CA VAL A 136 -3.87 6.70 4.30
C VAL A 136 -2.86 6.72 3.14
N THR A 137 -3.29 7.13 1.94
CA THR A 137 -2.40 7.29 0.78
C THR A 137 -1.31 8.34 1.05
N THR A 138 -1.67 9.44 1.72
CA THR A 138 -0.71 10.47 2.12
C THR A 138 0.32 9.93 3.13
N PHE A 139 -0.09 9.04 4.04
CA PHE A 139 0.84 8.38 4.96
C PHE A 139 1.75 7.40 4.23
N GLU A 140 1.23 6.61 3.29
CA GLU A 140 2.00 5.70 2.44
C GLU A 140 3.11 6.45 1.69
N ASP A 141 2.78 7.57 1.04
CA ASP A 141 3.75 8.39 0.31
C ASP A 141 4.83 8.95 1.24
N ARG A 142 4.47 9.34 2.46
CA ARG A 142 5.43 9.83 3.47
C ARG A 142 6.34 8.71 3.98
N ILE A 143 5.81 7.51 4.20
CA ILE A 143 6.59 6.31 4.58
C ILE A 143 7.56 5.94 3.45
N LEU A 144 7.07 5.88 2.21
CA LEU A 144 7.88 5.61 1.02
C LEU A 144 9.01 6.63 0.86
N ASN A 145 8.74 7.92 1.10
CA ASN A 145 9.75 8.96 1.02
C ASN A 145 10.77 8.90 2.16
N ALA A 146 10.36 8.48 3.36
CA ALA A 146 11.21 8.44 4.55
C ALA A 146 12.08 7.17 4.64
N ALA A 147 11.48 5.98 4.53
CA ALA A 147 12.16 4.69 4.71
C ALA A 147 12.31 3.88 3.41
N GLY A 148 11.61 4.25 2.34
CA GLY A 148 11.59 3.48 1.11
C GLY A 148 10.69 2.25 1.20
N ILE A 149 10.97 1.26 0.35
CA ILE A 149 10.21 0.00 0.31
C ILE A 149 10.70 -0.91 1.43
N GLY A 150 9.79 -1.25 2.34
CA GLY A 150 10.02 -2.11 3.50
C GLY A 150 8.69 -2.53 4.13
N ASP A 151 8.77 -3.19 5.29
CA ASP A 151 7.61 -3.75 5.97
C ASP A 151 6.57 -2.67 6.33
N ASP A 152 7.03 -1.50 6.81
CA ASP A 152 6.17 -0.33 7.11
C ASP A 152 5.32 0.12 5.91
N LEU A 153 5.87 0.04 4.68
CA LEU A 153 5.14 0.40 3.47
C LEU A 153 4.12 -0.67 3.09
N ALA A 154 4.50 -1.94 3.20
CA ALA A 154 3.61 -3.06 2.90
C ALA A 154 2.39 -3.07 3.84
N GLU A 155 2.62 -2.75 5.12
CA GLU A 155 1.55 -2.64 6.11
C GLU A 155 0.62 -1.46 5.82
N ALA A 156 1.15 -0.28 5.45
CA ALA A 156 0.33 0.85 5.03
C ALA A 156 -0.50 0.55 3.76
N GLN A 157 0.07 -0.22 2.82
CA GLN A 157 -0.63 -0.68 1.61
C GLN A 157 -1.78 -1.63 1.93
N GLN A 158 -1.55 -2.58 2.84
CA GLN A 158 -2.60 -3.50 3.30
C GLN A 158 -3.77 -2.75 3.96
N ILE A 159 -3.49 -1.71 4.74
CA ILE A 159 -4.53 -0.84 5.33
C ILE A 159 -5.32 -0.14 4.23
N ARG A 160 -4.63 0.45 3.23
CA ARG A 160 -5.30 1.14 2.11
C ARG A 160 -6.20 0.20 1.31
N GLU A 161 -5.69 -0.99 0.97
CA GLU A 161 -6.44 -2.00 0.23
C GLU A 161 -7.71 -2.41 0.98
N GLY A 162 -7.64 -2.61 2.30
CA GLY A 162 -8.81 -2.94 3.11
C GLY A 162 -9.89 -1.84 3.15
N ILE A 163 -9.51 -0.58 3.00
CA ILE A 163 -10.47 0.55 2.90
C ILE A 163 -11.03 0.64 1.47
N GLN A 164 -10.20 0.41 0.44
CA GLN A 164 -10.61 0.44 -0.96
C GLN A 164 -11.56 -0.69 -1.36
N GLU A 165 -11.50 -1.86 -0.71
CA GLU A 165 -12.44 -2.96 -0.98
C GLU A 165 -13.91 -2.61 -0.66
N VAL A 166 -14.15 -1.47 -0.02
CA VAL A 166 -15.49 -1.02 0.42
C VAL A 166 -16.04 0.13 -0.43
N GLU A 167 -15.18 0.79 -1.22
CA GLU A 167 -15.58 1.75 -2.26
C GLU A 167 -16.15 1.02 -3.49
#